data_AF-A0A1B6JEE7-F1
#
_entry.id   AF-A0A1B6JEE7-F1
#
_cell.length_a   1.000
_cell.length_b   1.000
_cell.length_c   1.000
_cell.angle_alpha   90.00
_cell.angle_beta   90.00
_cell.angle_gamma   90.00
#
_symmetry.space_group_name_H-M   'P 1'
#
loop_
_entity.id
_entity.type
_entity.pdbx_description
1 polymer ?
#
loop_
_entity_poly.entity_id
_entity_poly.type
_entity_poly.pdbx_seq_one_letter_code
_entity_poly.pdbx_strand_id
1 'polypeptide(L)'
;GTLCVYITPVVQPKCCQLRRHQIKPLSLHTRCHELDTNRCYNNLQLKGNFSVAEMHSWVSNCLPEVPEKPPLGEKVSYIFTSVLMLSMLHCTYSKGEAEFLSDNVTTIGILKDVITKEATKKKIKLEISTVINEESAASVIRRLDSRLVSEVTLARQVGLLE
;
A
#
# COMPACT_ATOMS: atom_id res chain seq x y z
N GLY A 1 0.55 2.70 11.98
CA GLY A 1 0.75 2.78 13.44
C GLY A 1 2.22 2.93 13.76
N THR A 2 2.60 3.27 15.00
CA THR A 2 4.03 3.32 15.41
C THR A 2 4.34 2.16 16.34
N LEU A 3 5.33 1.34 15.99
CA LEU A 3 5.90 0.31 16.85
C LEU A 3 7.09 0.90 17.62
N CYS A 4 7.05 0.83 18.94
CA CYS A 4 8.12 1.30 19.82
C CYS A 4 8.90 0.10 20.38
N VAL A 5 10.23 0.13 20.24
CA VAL A 5 11.13 -0.92 20.73
C VAL A 5 12.13 -0.28 21.69
N TYR A 6 12.17 -0.77 22.92
CA TYR A 6 13.12 -0.34 23.94
C TYR A 6 14.27 -1.33 24.00
N ILE A 7 15.48 -0.87 23.69
CA ILE A 7 16.69 -1.69 23.63
C ILE A 7 17.54 -1.33 24.84
N THR A 8 17.76 -2.30 25.73
CA THR A 8 18.59 -2.13 26.92
C THR A 8 19.79 -3.07 26.81
N PRO A 9 21.00 -2.57 26.51
CA PRO A 9 22.20 -3.39 26.54
C PRO A 9 22.55 -3.82 27.98
N VAL A 10 23.16 -4.98 28.11
CA VAL A 10 23.65 -5.50 29.40
C VAL A 10 25.02 -4.88 29.70
N VAL A 11 25.05 -3.57 29.92
CA VAL A 11 26.26 -2.80 30.27
C VAL A 11 26.01 -1.90 31.48
N GLN A 12 27.08 -1.55 32.19
CA GLN A 12 27.07 -0.60 33.30
C GLN A 12 27.68 0.73 32.81
N PRO A 13 27.01 1.89 32.95
CA PRO A 13 25.69 2.10 33.53
C PRO A 13 24.56 1.60 32.62
N LYS A 14 23.41 1.22 33.22
CA LYS A 14 22.20 0.86 32.46
C LYS A 14 21.78 2.04 31.59
N CYS A 15 21.65 1.79 30.29
CA CYS A 15 21.09 2.74 29.34
C CYS A 15 19.95 2.09 28.55
N CYS A 16 19.05 2.90 28.01
CA CYS A 16 17.95 2.43 27.18
C CYS A 16 17.88 3.26 25.90
N GLN A 17 17.80 2.59 24.75
CA GLN A 17 17.57 3.22 23.46
C GLN A 17 16.14 2.96 23.02
N LEU A 18 15.37 4.02 22.77
CA LEU A 18 14.04 3.91 22.17
C LEU A 18 14.16 3.99 20.64
N ARG A 19 13.75 2.93 19.95
CA ARG A 19 13.58 2.89 18.49
C ARG A 19 12.09 2.96 18.15
N ARG A 20 11.74 3.75 17.13
CA ARG A 20 10.37 3.90 16.64
C ARG A 20 10.31 3.51 15.18
N HIS A 21 9.41 2.60 14.84
CA HIS A 21 9.19 2.11 13.47
C HIS A 21 7.77 2.44 13.02
N GLN A 22 7.63 3.00 11.82
CA GLN A 22 6.32 3.31 11.25
C GLN A 22 5.78 2.11 10.48
N ILE A 23 4.66 1.57 10.94
CA ILE A 23 3.87 0.57 10.21
C ILE A 23 2.94 1.32 9.27
N LYS A 24 3.25 1.26 7.98
CA LYS A 24 2.50 1.91 6.89
C LYS A 24 1.15 1.21 6.67
N PRO A 25 0.09 1.93 6.27
CA PRO A 25 -1.22 1.36 5.95
C PRO A 25 -1.16 0.18 4.97
N LEU A 26 -0.34 0.30 3.92
CA LEU A 26 -0.13 -0.73 2.91
C LEU A 26 1.21 -1.45 3.11
N SER A 27 1.59 -1.73 4.36
CA SER A 27 2.90 -2.30 4.75
C SER A 27 3.27 -3.65 4.11
N LEU A 28 2.30 -4.39 3.56
CA LEU A 28 2.53 -5.67 2.88
C LEU A 28 2.71 -5.53 1.36
N HIS A 29 2.89 -4.31 0.86
CA HIS A 29 3.25 -4.04 -0.52
C HIS A 29 4.77 -3.98 -0.67
N THR A 30 5.29 -4.47 -1.77
CA THR A 30 6.72 -4.40 -2.13
C THR A 30 6.82 -3.81 -3.52
N ARG A 31 7.84 -2.98 -3.77
CA ARG A 31 8.02 -2.31 -5.06
C ARG A 31 8.38 -3.32 -6.14
N CYS A 32 7.80 -3.16 -7.33
CA CYS A 32 8.13 -3.94 -8.52
C CYS A 32 8.26 -3.03 -9.75
N HIS A 33 8.69 -3.62 -10.87
CA HIS A 33 9.00 -2.90 -12.12
C HIS A 33 8.03 -3.18 -13.25
N GLU A 34 7.31 -4.30 -13.19
CA GLU A 34 6.39 -4.75 -14.23
C GLU A 34 4.96 -4.69 -13.73
N LEU A 35 4.05 -4.23 -14.59
CA LEU A 35 2.61 -4.23 -14.38
C LEU A 35 1.98 -5.24 -15.32
N ASP A 36 1.20 -6.16 -14.78
CA ASP A 36 0.43 -7.10 -15.58
C ASP A 36 -0.85 -6.41 -16.09
N THR A 37 -0.84 -6.00 -17.35
CA THR A 37 -1.96 -5.26 -17.97
C THR A 37 -3.20 -6.11 -18.22
N ASN A 38 -3.11 -7.44 -18.10
CA ASN A 38 -4.22 -8.35 -18.38
C ASN A 38 -5.20 -8.48 -17.20
N ARG A 39 -4.92 -7.81 -16.08
CA ARG A 39 -5.75 -7.85 -14.87
C ARG A 39 -6.90 -6.84 -14.93
N CYS A 40 -7.96 -7.17 -14.22
CA CYS A 40 -9.08 -6.27 -13.98
C CYS A 40 -8.72 -5.24 -12.91
N TYR A 41 -8.39 -4.03 -13.31
CA TYR A 41 -8.04 -2.93 -12.40
C TYR A 41 -9.26 -2.10 -11.99
N ASN A 42 -9.27 -1.73 -10.72
CA ASN A 42 -10.06 -0.62 -10.19
C ASN A 42 -9.25 0.66 -10.33
N ASN A 43 -9.91 1.79 -10.57
CA ASN A 43 -9.29 3.09 -10.75
C ASN A 43 -9.77 4.07 -9.67
N LEU A 44 -8.83 4.72 -8.99
CA LEU A 44 -9.06 5.86 -8.13
C LEU A 44 -8.31 7.07 -8.69
N GLN A 45 -9.06 8.07 -9.13
CA GLN A 45 -8.52 9.33 -9.60
C GLN A 45 -8.79 10.44 -8.58
N LEU A 46 -7.79 11.29 -8.40
CA LEU A 46 -7.78 12.39 -7.46
C LEU A 46 -7.34 13.66 -8.20
N LYS A 47 -8.15 14.71 -8.12
CA LYS A 47 -7.82 16.04 -8.64
C LYS A 47 -7.89 17.08 -7.55
N GLY A 48 -7.00 18.07 -7.56
CA GLY A 48 -7.02 19.15 -6.58
C GLY A 48 -5.80 20.04 -6.63
N ASN A 49 -5.72 21.02 -5.73
CA ASN A 49 -4.63 22.00 -5.69
C ASN A 49 -3.44 21.53 -4.82
N PHE A 50 -3.00 20.29 -5.00
CA PHE A 50 -1.82 19.74 -4.31
C PHE A 50 -0.58 19.77 -5.20
N SER A 51 0.58 19.95 -4.58
CA SER A 51 1.89 19.83 -5.23
C SER A 51 2.34 18.37 -5.36
N VAL A 52 3.30 18.10 -6.24
CA VAL A 52 3.94 16.77 -6.38
C VAL A 52 4.54 16.32 -5.05
N ALA A 53 5.16 17.24 -4.30
CA ALA A 53 5.77 16.93 -2.99
C ALA A 53 4.72 16.53 -1.94
N GLU A 54 3.54 17.14 -1.96
CA GLU A 54 2.45 16.77 -1.05
C GLU A 54 1.89 15.40 -1.37
N MET A 55 1.58 15.13 -2.64
CA MET A 55 1.12 13.80 -3.06
C MET A 55 2.18 12.74 -2.77
N HIS A 56 3.45 13.01 -3.07
CA HIS A 56 4.55 12.10 -2.75
C HIS A 56 4.66 11.83 -1.25
N SER A 57 4.48 12.84 -0.39
CA SER A 57 4.46 12.67 1.06
C SER A 57 3.29 11.79 1.51
N TRP A 58 2.09 11.94 0.93
CA TRP A 58 0.93 11.10 1.23
C TRP A 58 1.15 9.65 0.79
N VAL A 59 1.70 9.45 -0.41
CA VAL A 59 2.07 8.13 -0.95
C VAL A 59 3.14 7.47 -0.07
N SER A 60 4.20 8.19 0.30
CA SER A 60 5.26 7.71 1.20
C SER A 60 4.75 7.39 2.61
N ASN A 61 3.71 8.09 3.07
CA ASN A 61 3.04 7.77 4.33
C ASN A 61 2.13 6.53 4.24
N CYS A 62 1.68 6.16 3.04
CA CYS A 62 0.80 5.02 2.81
C CYS A 62 1.56 3.73 2.47
N LEU A 63 2.63 3.83 1.66
CA LEU A 63 3.36 2.72 1.06
C LEU A 63 4.80 2.63 1.57
N PRO A 64 5.36 1.42 1.67
CA PRO A 64 6.78 1.21 1.93
C PRO A 64 7.61 1.46 0.66
N GLU A 65 8.94 1.52 0.81
CA GLU A 65 9.91 1.58 -0.32
C GLU A 65 9.76 2.76 -1.29
N VAL A 66 9.00 3.78 -0.88
CA VAL A 66 8.95 5.07 -1.54
C VAL A 66 10.18 5.87 -1.10
N PRO A 67 10.98 6.43 -2.03
CA PRO A 67 12.10 7.29 -1.68
C PRO A 67 11.67 8.46 -0.78
N GLU A 68 12.59 8.99 0.03
CA GLU A 68 12.29 10.12 0.91
C GLU A 68 12.01 11.41 0.13
N LYS A 69 12.67 11.56 -1.03
CA LYS A 69 12.52 12.72 -1.92
C LYS A 69 11.83 12.31 -3.22
N PRO A 70 10.93 13.16 -3.75
CA PRO A 70 10.30 12.90 -5.03
C PRO A 70 11.37 12.86 -6.15
N PRO A 71 11.21 11.99 -7.16
CA PRO A 71 12.05 12.00 -8.34
C PRO A 71 12.03 13.37 -9.02
N LEU A 72 13.14 13.72 -9.68
CA LEU A 72 13.22 14.90 -10.53
C LEU A 72 12.40 14.64 -11.80
N GLY A 73 11.13 15.05 -11.80
CA GLY A 73 10.22 14.87 -12.91
C GLY A 73 8.84 15.45 -12.62
N GLU A 74 8.11 15.83 -13.67
CA GLU A 74 6.75 16.38 -13.56
C GLU A 74 5.70 15.30 -13.20
N LYS A 75 5.97 14.06 -13.62
CA LYS A 75 5.12 12.88 -13.39
C LYS A 75 5.93 11.78 -12.74
N VAL A 76 5.41 11.21 -11.66
CA VAL A 76 6.01 10.11 -10.93
C VAL A 76 5.14 8.88 -11.09
N SER A 77 5.77 7.71 -11.23
CA SER A 77 5.12 6.42 -11.42
C SER A 77 5.81 5.35 -10.56
N TYR A 78 5.04 4.61 -9.77
CA TYR A 78 5.51 3.48 -8.98
C TYR A 78 4.56 2.30 -9.09
N ILE A 79 5.12 1.09 -9.13
CA ILE A 79 4.35 -0.15 -9.18
C ILE A 79 4.70 -0.96 -7.93
N PHE A 80 3.69 -1.57 -7.32
CA PHE A 80 3.79 -2.39 -6.13
C PHE A 80 3.03 -3.68 -6.30
N THR A 81 3.48 -4.72 -5.61
CA THR A 81 2.76 -5.99 -5.47
C THR A 81 2.50 -6.28 -4.00
N SER A 82 1.30 -6.71 -3.65
CA SER A 82 0.97 -7.19 -2.30
C SER A 82 1.46 -8.61 -2.13
N VAL A 83 2.33 -8.83 -1.14
CA VAL A 83 2.89 -10.16 -0.83
C VAL A 83 1.80 -11.13 -0.34
N LEU A 84 0.80 -10.61 0.38
CA LEU A 84 -0.29 -11.41 0.93
C LEU A 84 -1.38 -11.71 -0.10
N MET A 85 -1.87 -10.67 -0.78
CA MET A 85 -3.06 -10.77 -1.65
C MET A 85 -2.71 -11.08 -3.11
N LEU A 86 -1.42 -11.06 -3.46
CA LEU A 86 -0.92 -11.24 -4.83
C LEU A 86 -1.56 -10.26 -5.84
N SER A 87 -2.01 -9.11 -5.32
CA SER A 87 -2.59 -8.00 -6.06
C SER A 87 -1.52 -6.98 -6.43
N MET A 88 -1.78 -6.18 -7.45
CA MET A 88 -0.90 -5.12 -7.92
C MET A 88 -1.50 -3.75 -7.64
N LEU A 89 -0.62 -2.76 -7.49
CA LEU A 89 -0.97 -1.37 -7.35
C LEU A 89 -0.02 -0.55 -8.22
N HIS A 90 -0.58 0.19 -9.17
CA HIS A 90 0.14 1.19 -9.95
C HIS A 90 -0.30 2.57 -9.51
N CYS A 91 0.67 3.40 -9.13
CA CYS A 91 0.47 4.75 -8.64
C CYS A 91 1.15 5.71 -9.62
N THR A 92 0.38 6.61 -10.21
CA THR A 92 0.87 7.68 -11.08
C THR A 92 0.35 9.01 -10.61
N TYR A 93 1.22 10.00 -10.45
CA TYR A 93 0.80 11.33 -10.02
C TYR A 93 1.70 12.44 -10.56
N SER A 94 1.10 13.61 -10.69
CA SER A 94 1.73 14.86 -11.12
C SER A 94 1.17 16.02 -10.28
N LYS A 95 1.45 17.26 -10.68
CA LYS A 95 0.90 18.43 -10.00
C LYS A 95 -0.62 18.46 -10.17
N GLY A 96 -1.34 18.33 -9.07
CA GLY A 96 -2.79 18.45 -8.99
C GLY A 96 -3.61 17.28 -9.53
N GLU A 97 -2.97 16.23 -10.04
CA GLU A 97 -3.63 15.01 -10.49
C GLU A 97 -2.91 13.75 -9.99
N ALA A 98 -3.66 12.75 -9.58
CA ALA A 98 -3.14 11.43 -9.24
C ALA A 98 -4.12 10.33 -9.64
N GLU A 99 -3.57 9.19 -10.02
CA GLU A 99 -4.29 7.99 -10.45
C GLU A 99 -3.68 6.78 -9.77
N PHE A 100 -4.54 5.95 -9.20
CA PHE A 100 -4.19 4.70 -8.53
C PHE A 100 -4.99 3.56 -9.16
N LEU A 101 -4.29 2.64 -9.80
CA LEU A 101 -4.85 1.44 -10.40
C LEU A 101 -4.52 0.24 -9.52
N SER A 102 -5.52 -0.51 -9.06
CA SER A 102 -5.28 -1.75 -8.31
C SER A 102 -6.34 -2.79 -8.61
N ASP A 103 -5.92 -4.04 -8.78
CA ASP A 103 -6.83 -5.19 -8.93
C ASP A 103 -7.44 -5.63 -7.58
N ASN A 104 -7.18 -4.90 -6.48
CA ASN A 104 -7.76 -5.12 -5.17
C ASN A 104 -8.51 -3.87 -4.69
N VAL A 105 -9.83 -3.98 -4.53
CA VAL A 105 -10.71 -2.89 -4.10
C VAL A 105 -10.37 -2.37 -2.69
N THR A 106 -9.90 -3.24 -1.80
CA THR A 106 -9.50 -2.86 -0.43
C THR A 106 -8.29 -1.94 -0.46
N THR A 107 -7.33 -2.19 -1.37
CA THR A 107 -6.17 -1.31 -1.55
C THR A 107 -6.60 0.10 -1.97
N ILE A 108 -7.57 0.19 -2.89
CA ILE A 108 -8.16 1.48 -3.31
C ILE A 108 -8.86 2.18 -2.15
N GLY A 109 -9.66 1.45 -1.35
CA GLY A 109 -10.32 2.00 -0.18
C GLY A 109 -9.35 2.57 0.84
N ILE A 110 -8.29 1.83 1.17
CA ILE A 110 -7.23 2.29 2.09
C ILE A 110 -6.55 3.55 1.57
N LEU A 111 -6.20 3.61 0.28
CA LEU A 111 -5.60 4.80 -0.33
C LEU A 111 -6.52 6.01 -0.25
N LYS A 112 -7.80 5.84 -0.61
CA LYS A 112 -8.81 6.88 -0.54
C LYS A 112 -8.91 7.45 0.88
N ASP A 113 -9.01 6.61 1.89
CA ASP A 113 -9.17 7.03 3.28
C ASP A 113 -7.93 7.76 3.80
N VAL A 114 -6.74 7.21 3.55
CA VAL A 114 -5.47 7.81 3.98
C VAL A 114 -5.25 9.16 3.32
N ILE A 115 -5.41 9.25 2.00
CA ILE A 115 -5.16 10.49 1.24
C ILE A 115 -6.21 11.55 1.60
N THR A 116 -7.49 11.19 1.70
CA THR A 116 -8.55 12.13 2.10
C THR A 116 -8.30 12.68 3.50
N LYS A 117 -7.83 11.84 4.43
CA LYS A 117 -7.46 12.27 5.78
C LYS A 117 -6.28 13.25 5.77
N GLU A 118 -5.23 12.97 5.00
CA GLU A 118 -4.06 13.86 4.90
C GLU A 118 -4.38 15.19 4.20
N ALA A 119 -5.20 15.17 3.14
CA ALA A 119 -5.66 16.37 2.47
C ALA A 119 -6.53 17.23 3.40
N THR A 120 -7.42 16.62 4.17
CA THR A 120 -8.26 17.31 5.17
C THR A 120 -7.42 17.99 6.24
N LYS A 121 -6.36 17.32 6.75
CA LYS A 121 -5.42 17.92 7.72
C LYS A 121 -4.75 19.19 7.17
N LYS A 122 -4.47 19.22 5.86
CA LYS A 122 -3.88 20.37 5.17
C LYS A 122 -4.90 21.35 4.58
N LYS A 123 -6.20 21.12 4.79
CA LYS A 123 -7.31 21.92 4.23
C LYS A 123 -7.29 21.98 2.68
N ILE A 124 -6.79 20.92 2.03
CA ILE A 124 -6.78 20.79 0.57
C ILE A 124 -8.08 20.11 0.15
N LYS A 125 -8.83 20.75 -0.76
CA LYS A 125 -10.01 20.15 -1.37
C LYS A 125 -9.58 19.19 -2.48
N LEU A 126 -10.13 17.98 -2.45
CA LEU A 126 -9.92 16.95 -3.46
C LEU A 126 -11.25 16.63 -4.13
N GLU A 127 -11.22 16.54 -5.46
CA GLU A 127 -12.22 15.85 -6.26
C GLU A 127 -11.77 14.39 -6.40
N ILE A 128 -12.65 13.46 -6.01
CA ILE A 128 -12.34 12.04 -5.95
C ILE A 128 -13.32 11.29 -6.85
N SER A 129 -12.82 10.57 -7.84
CA SER A 129 -13.60 9.63 -8.64
C SER A 129 -13.05 8.23 -8.50
N THR A 130 -13.94 7.24 -8.45
CA THR A 130 -13.57 5.84 -8.29
C THR A 130 -14.39 4.99 -9.25
N VAL A 131 -13.72 4.17 -10.04
CA VAL A 131 -14.32 3.21 -10.96
C VAL A 131 -13.91 1.82 -10.50
N ILE A 132 -14.90 1.02 -10.11
CA ILE A 132 -14.69 -0.34 -9.63
C ILE A 132 -15.01 -1.31 -10.75
N ASN A 133 -14.10 -2.26 -10.99
CA ASN A 133 -14.34 -3.38 -11.89
C ASN A 133 -14.92 -4.54 -11.06
N GLU A 134 -16.14 -4.97 -11.40
CA GLU A 134 -16.87 -6.02 -10.69
C GLU A 134 -16.13 -7.37 -10.68
N GLU A 135 -15.32 -7.67 -11.70
CA GLU A 135 -14.55 -8.91 -11.80
C GLU A 135 -13.27 -8.89 -10.96
N SER A 136 -12.83 -7.73 -10.49
CA SER A 136 -11.59 -7.59 -9.72
C SER A 136 -11.65 -8.37 -8.40
N ALA A 137 -12.77 -8.29 -7.69
CA ALA A 137 -12.98 -8.99 -6.42
C ALA A 137 -12.93 -10.52 -6.61
N ALA A 138 -13.67 -11.03 -7.61
CA ALA A 138 -13.66 -12.45 -7.94
C ALA A 138 -12.26 -12.94 -8.32
N SER A 139 -11.50 -12.12 -9.05
CA SER A 139 -10.13 -12.46 -9.47
C SER A 139 -9.14 -12.54 -8.31
N VAL A 140 -9.25 -11.65 -7.30
CA VAL A 140 -8.46 -11.73 -6.07
C VAL A 140 -8.80 -13.00 -5.28
N ILE A 141 -10.08 -13.30 -5.12
CA ILE A 141 -10.54 -14.50 -4.39
C ILE A 141 -10.00 -15.76 -5.06
N ARG A 142 -10.09 -15.88 -6.40
CA ARG A 142 -9.55 -17.03 -7.14
C ARG A 142 -8.05 -17.23 -6.93
N ARG A 143 -7.27 -16.15 -6.82
CA ARG A 143 -5.83 -16.27 -6.52
C ARG A 143 -5.57 -16.75 -5.10
N LEU A 144 -6.34 -16.24 -4.13
CA LEU A 144 -6.23 -16.65 -2.74
C LEU A 144 -6.67 -18.11 -2.53
N ASP A 145 -7.67 -18.57 -3.28
CA ASP A 145 -8.23 -19.93 -3.18
C ASP A 145 -7.14 -21.00 -3.29
N SER A 146 -6.25 -20.86 -4.29
CA SER A 146 -5.12 -21.79 -4.47
C SER A 146 -4.22 -21.93 -3.22
N ARG A 147 -3.99 -20.83 -2.50
CA ARG A 147 -3.21 -20.83 -1.25
C ARG A 147 -4.02 -21.34 -0.07
N LEU A 148 -5.30 -20.99 0.02
CA LEU A 148 -6.17 -21.48 1.08
C LEU A 148 -6.29 -23.01 1.03
N VAL A 149 -6.48 -23.58 -0.16
CA VAL A 149 -6.55 -25.02 -0.36
C VAL A 149 -5.24 -25.71 0.04
N SER A 150 -4.08 -25.13 -0.31
CA SER A 150 -2.78 -25.70 0.08
C SER A 150 -2.60 -25.69 1.60
N GLU A 151 -2.92 -24.59 2.28
CA GLU A 151 -2.81 -24.48 3.74
C GLU A 151 -3.75 -25.44 4.46
N VAL A 152 -5.00 -25.59 4.00
CA VAL A 152 -5.97 -26.54 4.57
C VAL A 152 -5.50 -27.99 4.39
N THR A 153 -4.93 -28.32 3.23
CA THR A 153 -4.41 -29.66 2.95
C THR A 153 -3.22 -29.98 3.84
N LEU A 154 -2.28 -29.04 3.99
CA LEU A 154 -1.13 -29.18 4.87
C LEU A 154 -1.57 -29.38 6.33
N ALA A 155 -2.51 -28.57 6.81
CA ALA A 155 -3.06 -28.69 8.16
C ALA A 155 -3.67 -30.08 8.42
N ARG A 156 -4.39 -30.65 7.44
CA ARG A 156 -4.92 -32.02 7.54
C ARG A 156 -3.81 -33.06 7.61
N GLN A 157 -2.76 -32.94 6.80
CA GLN A 157 -1.66 -33.89 6.80
C GLN A 157 -0.91 -33.88 8.13
N VAL A 158 -0.64 -32.69 8.69
CA VAL A 158 0.00 -32.55 10.01
C VAL A 158 -0.87 -33.18 11.10
N GLY A 159 -2.18 -32.96 11.08
CA GLY A 159 -3.08 -33.56 12.06
C GLY A 159 -3.22 -35.09 11.97
N LEU A 160 -2.74 -35.73 10.90
CA LEU A 160 -2.65 -37.20 10.79
C LEU A 160 -1.32 -37.76 11.31
N LEU A 161 -0.34 -36.89 11.58
CA LEU A 161 0.97 -37.26 12.13
C LEU A 161 1.02 -37.17 13.67
N GLU A 162 0.01 -36.55 14.29
CA GLU A 162 -0.25 -36.55 15.74
C GLU A 162 -1.15 -37.73 16.14
#